data_AF-A0A0A0CWH0-F1
#
_entry.id   AF-A0A0A0CWH0-F1
#
_cell.length_a   1.000
_cell.length_b   1.000
_cell.length_c   1.000
_cell.angle_alpha   90.00
_cell.angle_beta   90.00
_cell.angle_gamma   90.00
#
_symmetry.space_group_name_H-M   'P 1'
#
loop_
_entity.id
_entity.type
_entity.pdbx_description
1 polymer ?
#
loop_
_entity_poly.entity_id
_entity_poly.type
_entity_poly.pdbx_seq_one_letter_code
_entity_poly.pdbx_strand_id
1 'polypeptide(L)' 'IAYVSPSVAGVRAAALAGLAVTPLPLSAIGAGLRVLGAEDGLPTLPEVEFVVFTASDDPPARALAEMLRQSAGPLGRP' A
#
# COMPACT_ATOMS: atom_id res chain seq x y z
N ILE A 1 9.57 -18.27 1.14
CA ILE A 1 8.41 -17.48 0.64
C ILE A 1 7.25 -18.45 0.48
N ALA A 2 6.12 -18.22 1.15
CA ALA A 2 4.98 -19.14 1.16
C ALA A 2 4.01 -18.95 -0.02
N TYR A 3 3.91 -17.74 -0.57
CA TYR A 3 3.04 -17.38 -1.70
C TYR A 3 3.60 -16.13 -2.40
N VAL A 4 3.42 -16.04 -3.72
CA VAL A 4 3.80 -14.87 -4.53
C VAL A 4 2.66 -14.53 -5.48
N SER A 5 2.33 -13.26 -5.59
CA SER A 5 1.37 -12.76 -6.57
C SER A 5 1.70 -11.32 -6.95
N PRO A 6 1.52 -10.95 -8.23
CA PRO A 6 1.64 -9.55 -8.66
C PRO A 6 0.42 -8.71 -8.25
N SER A 7 -0.61 -9.31 -7.64
CA SER A 7 -1.82 -8.62 -7.21
C SER A 7 -1.86 -8.47 -5.70
N VAL A 8 -2.09 -7.24 -5.23
CA VAL A 8 -2.37 -6.93 -3.81
C VAL A 8 -3.54 -7.77 -3.30
N ALA A 9 -4.56 -8.02 -4.12
CA ALA A 9 -5.70 -8.85 -3.73
C ALA A 9 -5.30 -10.32 -3.50
N GLY A 10 -4.38 -10.86 -4.30
CA GLY A 10 -3.89 -12.23 -4.16
C GLY A 10 -3.09 -12.42 -2.88
N VAL A 11 -2.13 -11.54 -2.60
CA VAL A 11 -1.35 -11.61 -1.35
C VAL A 11 -2.22 -11.37 -0.12
N ARG A 12 -3.21 -10.47 -0.22
CA ARG A 12 -4.20 -10.24 0.84
C ARG A 12 -5.06 -11.48 1.10
N ALA A 13 -5.48 -12.20 0.06
CA ALA A 13 -6.24 -13.44 0.20
C ALA A 13 -5.43 -14.54 0.91
N ALA A 14 -4.14 -14.67 0.61
CA ALA A 14 -3.26 -15.60 1.31
C ALA A 14 -3.14 -15.29 2.81
N ALA A 15 -3.07 -14.00 3.17
CA ALA A 15 -3.05 -13.57 4.56
C ALA A 15 -4.38 -13.85 5.28
N LEU A 16 -5.52 -13.54 4.64
CA LEU A 16 -6.86 -13.82 5.19
C LEU A 16 -7.12 -15.32 5.39
N ALA A 17 -6.55 -16.17 4.53
CA ALA A 17 -6.63 -17.62 4.67
C ALA A 17 -5.72 -18.19 5.77
N GLY A 18 -4.94 -17.35 6.45
CA GLY A 18 -3.97 -17.77 7.47
C GLY A 18 -2.74 -18.49 6.90
N LEU A 19 -2.49 -18.37 5.59
CA LEU A 19 -1.39 -19.06 4.92
C LEU A 19 -0.08 -18.27 4.93
N ALA A 20 -0.13 -16.96 5.16
CA ALA A 20 1.03 -16.08 5.10
C ALA A 20 0.86 -14.80 5.94
N VAL A 21 1.99 -14.13 6.22
CA VAL A 21 2.05 -12.72 6.62
C VAL A 21 2.66 -11.91 5.46
N THR A 22 2.20 -10.68 5.25
CA THR A 22 2.64 -9.85 4.11
C THR A 22 2.57 -8.36 4.45
N PRO A 23 3.51 -7.52 3.95
CA PRO A 23 3.33 -6.08 3.95
C PRO A 23 2.15 -5.69 3.05
N LEU A 24 1.36 -4.70 3.49
CA LEU A 24 0.24 -4.12 2.75
C LEU A 24 0.21 -2.59 3.00
N PRO A 25 -0.24 -1.77 2.04
CA PRO A 25 -0.58 -0.39 2.33
C PRO A 25 -1.73 -0.36 3.36
N LEU A 26 -1.72 0.63 4.25
CA LEU A 26 -2.72 0.74 5.32
C LEU A 26 -4.17 0.75 4.77
N SER A 27 -4.38 1.35 3.61
CA SER A 27 -5.68 1.38 2.91
C SER A 27 -6.19 0.00 2.46
N ALA A 28 -5.31 -1.01 2.34
CA ALA A 28 -5.67 -2.38 1.98
C ALA A 28 -5.87 -3.29 3.22
N ILE A 29 -5.60 -2.77 4.41
CA ILE A 29 -5.89 -3.47 5.67
C ILE A 29 -7.38 -3.30 5.94
N GLY A 30 -8.08 -4.43 6.01
CA GLY A 30 -9.50 -4.48 6.30
C GLY A 30 -9.81 -5.49 7.39
N ALA A 31 -11.10 -5.72 7.63
CA ALA A 31 -11.54 -6.73 8.57
C ALA A 31 -10.93 -8.11 8.29
N GLY A 32 -10.61 -8.85 9.34
CA GLY A 32 -9.98 -10.17 9.26
C GLY A 32 -8.45 -10.14 9.20
N LEU A 33 -7.82 -8.96 9.13
CA LEU A 33 -6.38 -8.79 9.27
C LEU A 33 -6.05 -8.01 10.53
N ARG A 34 -4.88 -8.30 11.10
CA ARG A 34 -4.28 -7.55 12.21
C ARG A 34 -2.91 -7.05 11.77
N VAL A 35 -2.57 -5.82 12.17
CA VAL A 35 -1.23 -5.27 11.96
C VAL A 35 -0.25 -5.97 12.90
N LEU A 36 0.88 -6.41 12.35
CA LEU A 36 1.98 -7.01 13.10
C LEU A 36 3.13 -6.01 13.20
N GLY A 37 3.83 -5.98 14.33
CA GLY A 37 4.90 -5.02 14.62
C GLY A 37 6.13 -5.63 15.28
N ALA A 38 6.96 -4.78 15.88
CA ALA A 38 8.17 -5.20 16.58
C ALA A 38 7.87 -6.14 17.75
N GLU A 39 6.73 -5.96 18.45
CA GLU A 39 6.25 -6.88 19.48
C GLU A 39 5.97 -8.30 18.94
N ASP A 40 5.62 -8.46 17.67
CA ASP A 40 5.43 -9.76 17.02
C ASP A 40 6.76 -10.34 16.47
N GLY A 41 7.90 -9.68 16.74
CA GLY A 41 9.23 -10.09 16.27
C GLY A 41 9.51 -9.75 14.79
N LEU A 42 8.69 -8.90 14.17
CA LEU A 42 8.87 -8.48 12.78
C LEU A 42 9.67 -7.19 12.66
N PRO A 43 10.48 -7.05 11.59
CA PRO A 43 11.23 -5.82 11.36
C PRO A 43 10.31 -4.67 10.97
N THR A 44 10.76 -3.44 11.22
CA THR A 44 10.11 -2.23 10.69
C THR A 44 10.13 -2.26 9.16
N LEU A 45 9.00 -1.91 8.56
CA LEU A 45 8.91 -1.76 7.11
C LEU A 45 9.61 -0.46 6.67
N PRO A 46 10.29 -0.46 5.51
CA PRO A 46 10.86 0.76 4.98
C PRO A 46 9.77 1.74 4.55
N GLU A 47 10.13 3.02 4.47
CA GLU A 47 9.27 4.06 3.90
C GLU A 47 8.94 3.77 2.43
N VAL A 48 7.73 4.13 2.02
CA VAL A 48 7.26 4.01 0.64
C VAL A 48 6.89 5.39 0.12
N GLU A 49 7.41 5.73 -1.06
CA GLU A 49 7.07 6.97 -1.76
C GLU A 49 6.10 6.67 -2.91
N PHE A 50 5.02 7.46 -3.01
CA PHE A 50 4.11 7.44 -4.14
C PHE A 50 4.37 8.66 -5.01
N VAL A 51 4.65 8.43 -6.30
CA VAL A 51 5.00 9.48 -7.26
C VAL A 51 3.96 9.53 -8.38
N VAL A 52 3.60 10.74 -8.80
CA VAL A 52 2.75 10.98 -9.97
C VAL A 52 3.64 11.24 -11.18
N PHE A 53 3.51 10.40 -12.20
CA PHE A 53 4.18 10.58 -13.49
C PHE A 53 3.18 11.07 -14.53
N THR A 54 3.56 12.10 -15.28
CA THR A 54 2.79 12.60 -16.42
C THR A 54 3.60 12.42 -17.71
N ALA A 55 2.93 12.04 -18.80
CA ALA A 55 3.57 11.90 -20.11
C ALA A 55 3.90 13.26 -20.75
N SER A 56 3.16 14.29 -20.37
CA SER A 56 3.26 15.68 -20.82
C SER A 56 2.91 16.63 -19.67
N ASP A 57 3.39 17.87 -19.76
CA ASP A 57 3.06 18.95 -18.81
C ASP A 57 1.99 19.89 -19.41
N ASP A 58 0.89 19.32 -19.89
CA ASP A 58 -0.27 20.06 -20.37
C ASP A 58 -1.25 20.40 -19.24
N PRO A 59 -2.14 21.41 -19.42
CA PRO A 59 -3.02 21.86 -18.35
C PRO A 59 -3.95 20.76 -17.77
N PRO A 60 -4.60 19.88 -18.57
CA PRO A 60 -5.37 18.76 -18.03
C PRO A 60 -4.55 17.78 -17.19
N ALA A 61 -3.37 17.36 -17.68
CA ALA A 61 -2.49 16.43 -16.95
C ALA A 61 -2.04 17.04 -15.62
N ARG A 62 -1.67 18.33 -15.62
CA ARG A 62 -1.28 19.06 -14.42
C ARG A 62 -2.42 19.19 -13.42
N ALA A 63 -3.62 19.51 -13.89
CA ALA A 63 -4.81 19.62 -13.05
C ALA A 63 -5.14 18.27 -12.37
N LEU A 64 -5.12 17.17 -13.11
CA LEU A 64 -5.36 15.83 -12.54
C LEU A 64 -4.26 15.43 -11.55
N ALA A 65 -2.99 15.66 -11.88
CA ALA A 65 -1.87 15.37 -10.99
C ALA A 65 -2.00 16.12 -9.66
N GLU A 66 -2.46 17.37 -9.71
CA GLU A 66 -2.68 18.18 -8.53
C GLU A 66 -3.87 17.69 -7.70
N MET A 67 -4.98 17.30 -8.34
CA MET A 67 -6.10 16.65 -7.65
C MET A 67 -5.67 15.35 -6.96
N LEU A 68 -4.83 14.53 -7.61
CA LEU A 68 -4.32 13.29 -7.01
C LEU A 68 -3.50 13.58 -5.76
N ARG A 69 -2.61 14.58 -5.80
CA ARG A 69 -1.82 15.00 -4.62
C ARG A 69 -2.68 15.53 -3.48
N GLN A 70 -3.77 16.21 -3.77
CA GLN A 70 -4.71 16.72 -2.76
C GLN A 70 -5.59 15.61 -2.17
N SER A 71 -5.94 14.60 -2.97
CA SER A 71 -6.76 13.46 -2.55
C SER A 71 -5.97 12.37 -1.82
N ALA A 72 -4.67 12.31 -2.06
CA ALA A 72 -3.72 11.59 -1.25
C ALA A 72 -3.75 12.23 0.15
N GLY A 73 -4.60 11.73 1.04
CA GLY A 73 -4.52 12.05 2.48
C GLY A 73 -3.13 11.71 3.04
N PRO A 74 -2.93 11.61 4.36
CA PRO A 74 -1.69 11.06 4.88
C PRO A 74 -1.53 9.60 4.38
N LEU A 75 -0.88 9.40 3.24
CA LEU A 75 -0.63 8.10 2.59
C LEU A 75 0.44 7.29 3.36
N GLY A 76 0.55 7.49 4.66
CA GLY A 76 1.58 6.89 5.50
C GLY A 76 2.10 7.82 6.58
N ARG A 77 1.21 8.44 7.37
CA ARG A 77 1.65 8.91 8.69
C ARG A 77 1.08 7.96 9.74
N PRO A 78 1.92 7.50 10.69
CA PRO A 78 1.55 6.44 11.64
C PRO A 78 0.31 6.80 12.46
#